data_AF-A0A3D3P025-F1
#
_entry.id   AF-A0A3D3P025-F1
#
_cell.length_a   1.000
_cell.length_b   1.000
_cell.length_c   1.000
_cell.angle_alpha   90.00
_cell.angle_beta   90.00
_cell.angle_gamma   90.00
#
_symmetry.space_group_name_H-M   'P 1'
#
loop_
_entity.id
_entity.type
_entity.pdbx_description
1 polymer ?
#
loop_
_entity_poly.entity_id
_entity_poly.type
_entity_poly.pdbx_seq_one_letter_code
_entity_poly.pdbx_strand_id
1 'polypeptide(L)'
;MIKFTQPGEFGAWGGLEEYLQRLAWANEFFGDDIQVEGWMHYANEPAPRVVTTQPWYRVNPDRPEPTLNEIDLYMARMGWLKAYDGAWIHREREIVISDALPKNFVIDVAGYIQPIDLIIIAPDDEQWNRLQNMARNLAQPAV
;
A
#
# COMPACT_ATOMS: atom_id res chain seq x y z
N MET A 1 -11.81 10.80 -4.06
CA MET A 1 -10.76 11.60 -4.72
C MET A 1 -10.49 11.00 -6.09
N ILE A 2 -10.24 11.82 -7.11
CA ILE A 2 -9.77 11.35 -8.41
C ILE A 2 -8.25 11.50 -8.44
N LYS A 3 -7.52 10.44 -8.78
CA LYS A 3 -6.06 10.43 -8.95
C LYS A 3 -5.72 10.14 -10.41
N PHE A 4 -4.70 10.83 -10.89
CA PHE A 4 -4.09 10.59 -12.19
C PHE A 4 -2.67 10.12 -11.95
N THR A 5 -2.28 8.97 -12.50
CA THR A 5 -0.87 8.56 -12.43
C THR A 5 0.02 9.54 -13.19
N GLN A 6 1.33 9.52 -12.91
CA GLN A 6 2.29 10.23 -13.75
C GLN A 6 2.28 9.64 -15.18
N PRO A 7 2.55 10.45 -16.22
CA PRO A 7 2.40 10.02 -17.61
C PRO A 7 3.42 8.95 -17.96
N GLY A 8 2.95 7.77 -18.36
CA GLY A 8 3.81 6.61 -18.63
C GLY A 8 4.38 5.93 -17.39
N GLU A 9 4.00 6.39 -16.20
CA GLU A 9 4.36 5.76 -14.94
C GLU A 9 3.11 5.14 -14.27
N PHE A 10 3.33 4.04 -13.55
CA PHE A 10 2.27 3.28 -12.92
C PHE A 10 2.59 3.04 -11.43
N GLY A 11 2.80 4.15 -10.71
CA GLY A 11 3.24 4.15 -9.31
C GLY A 11 4.76 3.97 -9.19
N ALA A 12 5.22 3.35 -8.09
CA ALA A 12 6.66 3.27 -7.81
C ALA A 12 7.46 2.31 -8.72
N TRP A 13 6.88 1.19 -9.15
CA TRP A 13 7.56 0.11 -9.89
C TRP A 13 6.58 -0.66 -10.77
N GLY A 14 7.06 -1.26 -11.86
CA GLY A 14 6.33 -2.17 -12.73
C GLY A 14 5.66 -1.49 -13.93
N GLY A 15 4.99 -2.30 -14.75
CA GLY A 15 4.13 -1.84 -15.83
C GLY A 15 2.68 -1.65 -15.38
N LEU A 16 1.79 -1.48 -16.37
CA LEU A 16 0.36 -1.29 -16.12
C LEU A 16 -0.26 -2.50 -15.42
N GLU A 17 0.12 -3.72 -15.78
CA GLU A 17 -0.43 -4.95 -15.22
C GLU A 17 -0.12 -5.05 -13.72
N GLU A 18 1.13 -4.83 -13.32
CA GLU A 18 1.54 -4.86 -11.92
C GLU A 18 0.88 -3.74 -11.11
N TYR A 19 0.67 -2.57 -11.72
CA TYR A 19 -0.06 -1.49 -11.08
C TYR A 19 -1.53 -1.84 -10.84
N LEU A 20 -2.23 -2.37 -11.85
CA LEU A 20 -3.62 -2.80 -11.71
C LEU A 20 -3.76 -3.92 -10.67
N GLN A 21 -2.81 -4.86 -10.65
CA GLN A 21 -2.76 -5.91 -9.64
C GLN A 21 -2.56 -5.33 -8.22
N ARG A 22 -1.72 -4.31 -8.07
CA ARG A 22 -1.55 -3.60 -6.79
C ARG A 22 -2.84 -2.95 -6.32
N LEU A 23 -3.59 -2.30 -7.21
CA LEU A 23 -4.89 -1.70 -6.86
C LEU A 23 -5.90 -2.78 -6.43
N ALA A 24 -5.94 -3.91 -7.14
CA ALA A 24 -6.79 -5.03 -6.77
C ALA A 24 -6.45 -5.58 -5.38
N TRP A 25 -5.17 -5.72 -5.06
CA TRP A 25 -4.73 -6.13 -3.72
C TRP A 25 -5.01 -5.08 -2.64
N ALA A 26 -4.90 -3.78 -2.94
CA ALA A 26 -5.27 -2.74 -2.00
C ALA A 26 -6.75 -2.86 -1.61
N ASN A 27 -7.61 -3.10 -2.59
CA ASN A 27 -9.03 -3.37 -2.35
C ASN A 27 -9.26 -4.66 -1.57
N GLU A 28 -8.58 -5.75 -1.95
CA GLU A 28 -8.74 -7.05 -1.30
C GLU A 28 -8.32 -7.03 0.17
N PHE A 29 -7.16 -6.44 0.48
CA PHE A 29 -6.56 -6.52 1.81
C PHE A 29 -6.94 -5.37 2.73
N PHE A 30 -7.26 -4.20 2.19
CA PHE A 30 -7.50 -2.99 2.99
C PHE A 30 -8.89 -2.37 2.77
N GLY A 31 -9.65 -2.85 1.79
CA GLY A 31 -10.98 -2.33 1.51
C GLY A 31 -10.95 -0.90 0.94
N ASP A 32 -9.84 -0.52 0.30
CA ASP A 32 -9.62 0.85 -0.20
C ASP A 32 -10.59 1.26 -1.32
N ASP A 33 -11.48 0.38 -1.83
CA ASP A 33 -12.50 0.68 -2.85
C ASP A 33 -12.00 1.56 -4.01
N ILE A 34 -10.79 1.26 -4.50
CA ILE A 34 -10.18 1.93 -5.62
C ILE A 34 -10.83 1.43 -6.90
N GLN A 35 -11.38 2.34 -7.70
CA GLN A 35 -11.97 2.02 -9.00
C GLN A 35 -11.09 2.59 -10.11
N VAL A 36 -10.87 1.80 -11.16
CA VAL A 36 -10.22 2.27 -12.39
C VAL A 36 -11.29 2.87 -13.29
N GLU A 37 -11.24 4.19 -13.46
CA GLU A 37 -12.22 4.93 -14.27
C GLU A 37 -11.86 4.91 -15.76
N GLY A 38 -10.60 4.61 -16.07
CA GLY A 38 -10.09 4.50 -17.44
C GLY A 38 -8.68 5.06 -17.57
N TRP A 39 -8.35 5.51 -18.77
CA TRP A 39 -7.10 6.22 -19.06
C TRP A 39 -7.38 7.60 -19.66
N MET A 40 -6.41 8.49 -19.60
CA MET A 40 -6.42 9.72 -20.38
C MET A 40 -5.05 10.00 -20.98
N HIS A 41 -5.02 10.75 -22.08
CA HIS A 41 -3.78 11.22 -22.68
C HIS A 41 -3.93 12.71 -22.99
N TYR A 42 -3.17 13.56 -22.28
CA TYR A 42 -3.12 14.98 -22.59
C TYR A 42 -2.25 15.21 -23.83
N ALA A 43 -2.65 16.15 -24.69
CA ALA A 43 -1.98 16.41 -25.97
C ALA A 43 -0.50 16.83 -25.82
N ASN A 44 -0.12 17.38 -24.68
CA ASN A 44 1.23 17.83 -24.36
C ASN A 44 2.07 16.78 -23.59
N GLU A 45 1.57 15.55 -23.42
CA GLU A 45 2.25 14.51 -22.66
C GLU A 45 2.77 13.38 -23.56
N PRO A 46 3.91 12.77 -23.22
CA PRO A 46 4.51 11.71 -24.04
C PRO A 46 3.79 10.37 -23.91
N ALA A 47 2.95 10.19 -22.89
CA ALA A 47 2.32 8.92 -22.56
C ALA A 47 0.99 9.12 -21.82
N PRO A 48 0.09 8.12 -21.84
CA PRO A 48 -1.18 8.18 -21.11
C PRO A 48 -0.99 8.06 -19.60
N ARG A 49 -2.07 8.40 -18.88
CA ARG A 49 -2.23 8.28 -17.43
C ARG A 49 -3.38 7.34 -17.13
N VAL A 50 -3.28 6.56 -16.05
CA VAL A 50 -4.41 5.83 -15.50
C VAL A 50 -5.19 6.78 -14.58
N VAL A 51 -6.51 6.73 -14.69
CA VAL A 51 -7.43 7.50 -13.85
C VAL A 51 -8.09 6.56 -12.87
N THR A 52 -7.96 6.87 -11.58
CA THR A 52 -8.61 6.10 -10.51
C THR A 52 -9.46 7.00 -9.63
N THR A 53 -10.53 6.45 -9.07
CA THR A 53 -11.15 6.99 -7.87
C THR A 53 -10.70 6.18 -6.66
N GLN A 54 -10.52 6.87 -5.54
CA GLN A 54 -10.16 6.27 -4.26
C GLN A 54 -10.78 7.09 -3.10
N PRO A 55 -10.90 6.52 -1.89
CA PRO A 55 -11.37 7.20 -0.70
C PRO A 55 -10.60 8.48 -0.42
N TRP A 56 -11.32 9.44 0.16
CA TRP A 56 -10.73 10.66 0.71
C TRP A 56 -11.06 10.71 2.19
N TYR A 57 -10.08 10.39 3.01
CA TYR A 57 -10.25 10.40 4.46
C TYR A 57 -10.19 11.82 5.00
N ARG A 58 -11.12 12.15 5.91
CA ARG A 58 -11.01 13.36 6.71
C ARG A 58 -9.98 13.11 7.79
N VAL A 59 -8.78 13.65 7.61
CA VAL A 59 -7.64 13.44 8.50
C VAL A 59 -7.86 14.19 9.82
N ASN A 60 -7.49 13.55 10.94
CA ASN A 60 -7.49 14.16 12.26
C ASN A 60 -6.44 15.30 12.31
N PRO A 61 -6.85 16.55 12.55
CA PRO A 61 -5.94 17.70 12.50
C PRO A 61 -4.92 17.73 13.64
N ASP A 62 -5.25 17.16 14.81
CA ASP A 62 -4.37 17.16 15.97
C ASP A 62 -3.37 16.00 15.93
N ARG A 63 -3.70 14.96 15.16
CA ARG A 63 -2.92 13.73 15.08
C ARG A 63 -3.09 13.06 13.71
N PRO A 64 -2.48 13.61 12.64
CA PRO A 64 -2.75 13.17 11.28
C PRO A 64 -2.15 11.80 10.93
N GLU A 65 -1.04 11.42 11.57
CA GLU A 65 -0.27 10.21 11.24
C GLU A 65 -0.19 9.25 12.44
N PRO A 66 -0.30 7.93 12.23
CA PRO A 66 -0.04 6.94 13.26
C PRO A 66 1.46 6.77 13.54
N THR A 67 1.77 6.30 14.73
CA THR A 67 3.13 5.88 15.08
C THR A 67 3.47 4.53 14.45
N LEU A 68 4.76 4.20 14.35
CA LEU A 68 5.20 2.88 13.86
C LEU A 68 4.59 1.72 14.67
N ASN A 69 4.49 1.85 15.99
CA ASN A 69 3.89 0.80 16.83
C ASN A 69 2.40 0.58 16.52
N GLU A 70 1.67 1.62 16.15
CA GLU A 70 0.26 1.47 15.78
C GLU A 70 0.09 0.89 14.39
N ILE A 71 0.96 1.26 13.45
CA ILE A 71 1.05 0.60 12.14
C ILE A 71 1.36 -0.88 12.34
N ASP A 72 2.27 -1.21 13.25
CA ASP A 72 2.62 -2.60 13.54
C ASP A 72 1.42 -3.43 14.00
N LEU A 73 0.64 -2.88 14.95
CA LEU A 73 -0.57 -3.51 15.45
C LEU A 73 -1.66 -3.61 14.37
N TYR A 74 -1.81 -2.55 13.57
CA TYR A 74 -2.75 -2.53 12.44
C TYR A 74 -2.42 -3.64 11.43
N MET A 75 -1.18 -3.68 10.94
CA MET A 75 -0.75 -4.64 9.92
C MET A 75 -0.82 -6.09 10.44
N ALA A 76 -0.45 -6.32 11.71
CA ALA A 76 -0.54 -7.63 12.33
C ALA A 76 -2.00 -8.12 12.45
N ARG A 77 -2.95 -7.23 12.78
CA ARG A 77 -4.40 -7.52 12.78
C ARG A 77 -4.94 -7.82 11.38
N MET A 78 -4.39 -7.17 10.36
CA MET A 78 -4.70 -7.44 8.96
C MET A 78 -4.03 -8.72 8.42
N GLY A 79 -3.36 -9.51 9.27
CA GLY A 79 -2.80 -10.81 8.90
C GLY A 79 -1.40 -10.77 8.28
N TRP A 80 -0.70 -9.63 8.38
CA TRP A 80 0.66 -9.49 7.85
C TRP A 80 1.71 -9.84 8.91
N LEU A 81 2.90 -10.24 8.46
CA LEU A 81 4.08 -10.45 9.30
C LEU A 81 5.11 -9.38 9.02
N LYS A 82 5.66 -8.79 10.07
CA LYS A 82 6.68 -7.75 9.96
C LYS A 82 8.00 -8.38 9.57
N ALA A 83 8.64 -7.84 8.53
CA ALA A 83 10.02 -8.13 8.18
C ALA A 83 10.97 -7.06 8.77
N TYR A 84 10.65 -5.79 8.57
CA TYR A 84 11.29 -4.63 9.21
C TYR A 84 10.35 -3.41 9.08
N ASP A 85 10.72 -2.26 9.64
CA ASP A 85 9.91 -1.05 9.54
C ASP A 85 9.61 -0.68 8.07
N GLY A 86 8.32 -0.65 7.72
CA GLY A 86 7.86 -0.38 6.36
C GLY A 86 7.80 -1.59 5.44
N ALA A 87 8.23 -2.79 5.87
CA ALA A 87 8.18 -4.00 5.05
C ALA A 87 7.47 -5.17 5.74
N TRP A 88 6.51 -5.75 5.02
CA TRP A 88 5.63 -6.79 5.54
C TRP A 88 5.46 -7.90 4.51
N ILE A 89 5.24 -9.12 4.98
CA ILE A 89 4.91 -10.28 4.13
C ILE A 89 3.53 -10.81 4.50
N HIS A 90 2.78 -11.28 3.51
CA HIS A 90 1.52 -11.96 3.76
C HIS A 90 1.79 -13.35 4.35
N ARG A 91 1.00 -13.78 5.35
CA ARG A 91 1.23 -15.07 6.04
C ARG A 91 1.11 -16.29 5.13
N GLU A 92 0.24 -16.20 4.14
CA GLU A 92 -0.21 -17.36 3.34
C GLU A 92 0.03 -17.22 1.84
N ARG A 93 0.43 -16.03 1.38
CA ARG A 93 0.58 -15.72 -0.05
C ARG A 93 1.95 -15.11 -0.27
N GLU A 94 2.56 -15.36 -1.43
CA GLU A 94 3.84 -14.77 -1.82
C GLU A 94 3.64 -13.32 -2.27
N ILE A 95 3.24 -12.47 -1.32
CA ILE A 95 2.92 -11.06 -1.51
C ILE A 95 3.63 -10.28 -0.42
N VAL A 96 4.18 -9.13 -0.80
CA VAL A 96 4.90 -8.25 0.11
C VAL A 96 4.36 -6.84 0.03
N ILE A 97 4.45 -6.13 1.16
CA ILE A 97 4.18 -4.71 1.24
C ILE A 97 5.50 -4.01 1.53
N SER A 98 5.71 -2.90 0.84
CA SER A 98 6.81 -1.97 1.07
C SER A 98 6.30 -0.55 1.28
N ASP A 99 7.16 0.29 1.84
CA ASP A 99 6.86 1.70 2.18
C ASP A 99 5.65 1.86 3.13
N ALA A 100 5.39 0.86 3.99
CA ALA A 100 4.36 0.95 5.04
C ALA A 100 4.85 1.80 6.24
N LEU A 101 5.13 3.08 5.97
CA LEU A 101 5.64 4.07 6.91
C LEU A 101 4.56 5.12 7.24
N PRO A 102 4.68 5.88 8.36
CA PRO A 102 3.67 6.85 8.80
C PRO A 102 3.12 7.77 7.71
N LYS A 103 3.96 8.25 6.80
CA LYS A 103 3.57 9.09 5.66
C LYS A 103 2.52 8.47 4.71
N ASN A 104 2.39 7.14 4.69
CA ASN A 104 1.48 6.37 3.82
C ASN A 104 0.27 5.83 4.59
N PHE A 105 0.05 6.33 5.80
CA PHE A 105 -1.13 6.11 6.61
C PHE A 105 -1.68 7.45 7.09
N VAL A 106 -2.97 7.48 7.39
CA VAL A 106 -3.60 8.60 8.09
C VAL A 106 -4.45 8.10 9.23
N ILE A 107 -4.63 8.93 10.25
CA ILE A 107 -5.68 8.74 11.25
C ILE A 107 -6.84 9.62 10.86
N ASP A 108 -8.02 9.03 10.67
CA ASP A 108 -9.22 9.80 10.37
C ASP A 108 -9.80 10.49 11.63
N VAL A 109 -10.76 11.39 11.43
CA VAL A 109 -11.45 12.10 12.52
C VAL A 109 -12.18 11.19 13.52
N ALA A 110 -12.44 9.93 13.17
CA ALA A 110 -13.02 8.94 14.08
C ALA A 110 -11.95 8.15 14.85
N GLY A 111 -10.66 8.38 14.55
CA GLY A 111 -9.53 7.74 15.20
C GLY A 111 -9.09 6.42 14.55
N TYR A 112 -9.62 6.08 13.37
CA TYR A 112 -9.21 4.87 12.66
C TYR A 112 -7.99 5.12 11.79
N ILE A 113 -7.10 4.12 11.73
CA ILE A 113 -5.91 4.11 10.87
C ILE A 113 -6.34 3.64 9.48
N GLN A 114 -6.00 4.42 8.47
CA GLN A 114 -6.32 4.16 7.08
C GLN A 114 -5.03 4.15 6.25
N PRO A 115 -4.73 3.09 5.49
CA PRO A 115 -3.68 3.13 4.48
C PRO A 115 -4.10 4.04 3.33
N ILE A 116 -3.15 4.71 2.70
CA ILE A 116 -3.45 5.61 1.57
C ILE A 116 -2.59 5.38 0.33
N ASP A 117 -1.38 4.80 0.48
CA ASP A 117 -0.46 4.59 -0.65
C ASP A 117 0.52 3.45 -0.36
N LEU A 118 0.00 2.25 -0.05
CA LEU A 118 0.84 1.08 0.17
C LEU A 118 1.32 0.46 -1.15
N ILE A 119 2.60 0.07 -1.19
CA ILE A 119 3.18 -0.62 -2.33
C ILE A 119 3.07 -2.12 -2.08
N ILE A 120 2.06 -2.74 -2.68
CA ILE A 120 1.84 -4.20 -2.66
C ILE A 120 2.38 -4.80 -3.96
N ILE A 121 3.24 -5.81 -3.86
CA ILE A 121 3.88 -6.46 -5.02
C ILE A 121 4.02 -7.97 -4.81
N ALA A 122 4.06 -8.71 -5.93
CA ALA A 122 4.65 -10.05 -5.94
C ALA A 122 6.19 -9.89 -5.93
N PRO A 123 6.89 -10.47 -4.95
CA PRO A 123 8.35 -10.43 -4.89
C PRO A 123 8.95 -11.40 -5.92
N ASP A 124 10.22 -11.18 -6.28
CA ASP A 124 11.04 -12.24 -6.86
C ASP A 124 11.57 -13.19 -5.76
N ASP A 125 12.18 -14.31 -6.17
CA ASP A 125 12.70 -15.33 -5.25
C ASP A 125 13.72 -14.75 -4.24
N GLU A 126 14.57 -13.82 -4.66
CA GLU A 126 15.60 -13.24 -3.80
C GLU A 126 14.96 -12.37 -2.72
N GLN A 127 14.08 -11.47 -3.11
CA GLN A 127 13.34 -10.58 -2.22
C GLN A 127 12.48 -11.39 -1.25
N TRP A 128 11.79 -12.42 -1.74
CA TRP A 128 10.95 -13.28 -0.93
C TRP A 128 11.74 -14.01 0.15
N ASN A 129 12.83 -14.69 -0.23
CA ASN A 129 13.69 -15.42 0.70
C ASN A 129 14.28 -14.47 1.75
N ARG A 130 14.74 -13.29 1.34
CA ARG A 130 15.29 -12.28 2.26
C ARG A 130 14.25 -11.83 3.28
N LEU A 131 13.05 -11.45 2.83
CA LEU A 131 11.99 -10.93 3.72
C LEU A 131 11.40 -12.00 4.63
N GLN A 132 11.23 -13.23 4.13
CA GLN A 132 10.84 -14.37 4.97
C GLN A 132 11.83 -14.63 6.10
N ASN A 133 13.13 -14.63 5.78
CA ASN A 133 14.18 -14.84 6.79
C ASN A 133 14.17 -13.73 7.83
N MET A 134 13.95 -12.48 7.44
CA MET A 134 13.80 -11.37 8.39
C MET A 134 12.57 -11.56 9.29
N ALA A 135 11.41 -11.85 8.70
CA ALA A 135 10.17 -12.02 9.45
C ALA A 135 10.21 -13.18 10.45
N ARG A 136 10.84 -14.31 10.08
CA ARG A 136 11.02 -15.47 10.97
C ARG A 136 11.90 -15.16 12.19
N ASN A 137 12.87 -14.26 12.04
CA ASN A 137 13.82 -13.90 13.08
C ASN A 137 13.38 -12.69 13.91
N LEU A 138 12.31 -12.00 13.50
CA LEU A 138 11.77 -10.85 14.20
C LEU A 138 10.62 -11.27 15.13
N ALA A 139 10.64 -10.77 16.36
CA ALA A 139 9.49 -10.88 17.26
C ALA A 139 8.29 -10.15 16.65
N GLN A 140 7.20 -10.89 16.42
CA GLN A 140 6.02 -10.34 15.76
C GLN A 140 5.18 -9.51 16.75
N PRO A 141 4.52 -8.42 16.28
CA PRO A 141 3.62 -7.65 17.12
C PRO A 141 2.52 -8.54 17.73
N ALA A 142 2.22 -8.34 19.01
CA ALA A 142 1.13 -9.06 19.68
C ALA A 142 -0.22 -8.53 19.20
N VAL A 143 -1.08 -9.42 18.69
CA VAL A 143 -2.41 -9.11 18.16
C VAL A 143 -3.47 -9.23 19.25
#